data_AF-A0A9N6ZG40-F1
#
_entry.id   AF-A0A9N6ZG40-F1
#
_cell.length_a   1.000
_cell.length_b   1.000
_cell.length_c   1.000
_cell.angle_alpha   90.00
_cell.angle_beta   90.00
_cell.angle_gamma   90.00
#
_symmetry.space_group_name_H-M   'P 1'
#
loop_
_entity.id
_entity.type
_entity.pdbx_description
1 polymer ?
#
loop_
_entity_poly.entity_id
_entity_poly.type
_entity_poly.pdbx_seq_one_letter_code
_entity_poly.pdbx_strand_id
1 'polypeptide(L)'
;MSLNNAHANNGVLIHAGECILLYCDNVNMEFFGQNGAEFKGTKNGRLYLTTHRMIFNSKSVKDPMQSFSFPFVAMRSVELEQPMFGANYLKGVVRAQPNGGFVGEVKFKLTFKHGGAIEFGQAMITAEKMTTRGN
;
A
#
# COMPACT_ATOMS: atom_id res chain seq x y z
N MET A 1 -3.52 -10.04 5.01
CA MET A 1 -3.73 -9.15 3.85
C MET A 1 -5.22 -9.07 3.62
N SER A 2 -5.72 -7.91 3.24
CA SER A 2 -7.14 -7.78 2.91
C SER A 2 -7.45 -6.52 2.15
N LEU A 3 -8.16 -6.69 1.04
CA LEU A 3 -9.01 -5.68 0.44
C LEU A 3 -10.18 -5.39 1.39
N ASN A 4 -10.47 -4.11 1.62
CA ASN A 4 -11.64 -3.59 2.35
C ASN A 4 -11.84 -4.08 3.80
N ASN A 5 -10.78 -4.47 4.53
CA ASN A 5 -10.90 -4.83 5.97
C ASN A 5 -10.02 -3.99 6.92
N ALA A 6 -9.35 -2.93 6.45
CA ALA A 6 -8.44 -2.12 7.27
C ALA A 6 -8.89 -0.65 7.44
N HIS A 7 -10.12 -0.31 7.04
CA HIS A 7 -10.68 1.02 7.22
C HIS A 7 -11.75 1.03 8.32
N ALA A 8 -11.86 2.16 8.99
CA ALA A 8 -12.99 2.53 9.85
C ALA A 8 -13.45 3.93 9.44
N ASN A 9 -14.60 4.40 9.94
CA ASN A 9 -15.12 5.74 9.66
C ASN A 9 -14.04 6.82 9.93
N ASN A 10 -13.45 7.37 8.87
CA ASN A 10 -12.31 8.29 8.89
C ASN A 10 -11.02 7.78 9.58
N GLY A 11 -10.88 6.47 9.78
CA GLY A 11 -9.78 5.86 10.52
C GLY A 11 -9.20 4.61 9.86
N VAL A 12 -8.19 4.03 10.50
CA VAL A 12 -7.53 2.79 10.09
C VAL A 12 -7.69 1.75 11.21
N LEU A 13 -8.02 0.51 10.84
CA LEU A 13 -8.09 -0.60 11.78
C LEU A 13 -6.73 -1.31 11.82
N ILE A 14 -6.11 -1.31 13.00
CA ILE A 14 -4.84 -1.99 13.27
C ILE A 14 -5.04 -3.05 14.36
N HIS A 15 -4.24 -4.11 14.31
CA HIS A 15 -4.33 -5.21 15.27
C HIS A 15 -3.77 -4.80 16.64
N ALA A 16 -4.16 -5.52 17.70
CA ALA A 16 -3.55 -5.32 19.01
C ALA A 16 -2.04 -5.57 18.95
N GLY A 17 -1.24 -4.61 19.43
CA GLY A 17 0.22 -4.63 19.34
C GLY A 17 0.80 -4.15 18.00
N GLU A 18 -0.03 -3.82 17.00
CA GLU A 18 0.39 -3.18 15.76
C GLU A 18 0.49 -1.66 15.97
N CYS A 19 1.69 -1.09 15.81
CA CYS A 19 1.91 0.36 15.86
C CYS A 19 2.04 0.97 14.46
N ILE A 20 1.51 2.18 14.27
CA ILE A 20 1.75 3.03 13.08
C ILE A 20 3.13 3.68 13.23
N LEU A 21 3.99 3.53 12.23
CA LEU A 21 5.33 4.10 12.18
C LEU A 21 5.35 5.40 11.38
N LEU A 22 4.73 5.39 10.20
CA LEU A 22 4.68 6.53 9.28
C LEU A 22 3.30 6.62 8.63
N TYR A 23 2.92 7.81 8.21
CA TYR A 23 1.76 8.01 7.34
C TYR A 23 2.04 9.08 6.29
N CYS A 24 1.38 8.96 5.14
CA CYS A 24 1.47 9.92 4.05
C CYS A 24 0.10 10.22 3.47
N ASP A 25 -0.28 11.49 3.46
CA ASP A 25 -1.53 11.98 2.91
C ASP A 25 -1.48 12.23 1.40
N ASN A 26 -2.66 12.29 0.78
CA ASN A 26 -2.85 12.70 -0.61
C ASN A 26 -2.00 11.88 -1.60
N VAL A 27 -1.89 10.57 -1.34
CA VAL A 27 -1.19 9.63 -2.22
C VAL A 27 -2.16 9.09 -3.25
N ASN A 28 -1.72 9.05 -4.50
CA ASN A 28 -2.45 8.38 -5.57
C ASN A 28 -2.00 6.92 -5.67
N MET A 29 -2.93 5.99 -5.59
CA MET A 29 -2.69 4.55 -5.78
C MET A 29 -3.31 4.07 -7.09
N GLU A 30 -2.53 3.33 -7.86
CA GLU A 30 -2.94 2.67 -9.10
C GLU A 30 -2.56 1.19 -9.05
N PHE A 31 -3.36 0.35 -9.69
CA PHE A 31 -3.15 -1.10 -9.73
C PHE A 31 -3.09 -1.61 -11.17
N PHE A 32 -2.34 -2.69 -11.38
CA PHE A 32 -2.21 -3.36 -12.67
C PHE A 32 -2.24 -4.88 -12.50
N GLY A 33 -2.81 -5.58 -13.48
CA GLY A 33 -2.90 -7.04 -13.48
C GLY A 33 -4.13 -7.63 -12.78
N GLN A 34 -5.09 -6.79 -12.38
CA GLN A 34 -6.37 -7.22 -11.79
C GLN A 34 -7.54 -6.54 -12.51
N ASN A 35 -8.65 -7.25 -12.67
CA ASN A 35 -9.82 -6.78 -13.45
C ASN A 35 -11.01 -6.31 -12.59
N GLY A 36 -10.98 -6.56 -11.28
CA GLY A 36 -12.02 -6.14 -10.33
C GLY A 36 -12.22 -4.62 -10.30
N ALA A 37 -13.43 -4.17 -9.98
CA ALA A 37 -13.77 -2.75 -9.96
C ALA A 37 -12.90 -1.96 -8.96
N GLU A 38 -12.51 -2.61 -7.87
CA GLU A 38 -11.64 -2.13 -6.80
C GLU A 38 -10.23 -1.82 -7.31
N PHE A 39 -9.80 -2.45 -8.40
CA PHE A 39 -8.47 -2.25 -8.98
C PHE A 39 -8.47 -1.23 -10.14
N LYS A 40 -9.63 -0.79 -10.62
CA LYS A 40 -9.73 0.14 -11.76
C LYS A 40 -9.51 1.60 -11.37
N GLY A 41 -8.82 2.33 -12.24
CA GLY A 41 -8.57 3.77 -12.08
C GLY A 41 -7.62 4.13 -10.93
N THR A 42 -7.46 5.43 -10.72
CA THR A 42 -6.61 6.00 -9.67
C THR A 42 -7.42 6.26 -8.40
N LYS A 43 -6.93 5.74 -7.27
CA LYS A 43 -7.49 6.02 -5.94
C LYS A 43 -6.68 7.11 -5.28
N ASN A 44 -7.35 8.03 -4.60
CA ASN A 44 -6.67 9.02 -3.77
C ASN A 44 -6.93 8.71 -2.30
N GLY A 45 -5.89 8.74 -1.49
CA GLY A 45 -6.00 8.32 -0.10
C GLY A 45 -4.78 8.60 0.74
N ARG A 46 -4.76 7.95 1.90
CA ARG A 46 -3.66 8.01 2.86
C ARG A 46 -2.99 6.64 2.96
N LEU A 47 -1.67 6.66 3.01
CA LEU A 47 -0.86 5.50 3.35
C LEU A 47 -0.52 5.50 4.83
N TYR A 48 -0.47 4.30 5.40
CA TYR A 48 0.07 4.00 6.71
C TYR A 48 1.10 2.89 6.55
N LEU A 49 2.28 3.11 7.11
CA LEU A 49 3.25 2.07 7.35
C LEU A 49 3.16 1.67 8.82
N THR A 50 2.90 0.40 9.07
CA THR A 50 2.88 -0.14 10.42
C THR A 50 4.09 -1.03 10.66
N THR A 51 4.25 -1.45 11.90
CA THR A 51 5.20 -2.50 12.30
C THR A 51 5.01 -3.83 11.55
N HIS A 52 3.86 -4.07 10.93
CA HIS A 52 3.50 -5.38 10.34
C HIS A 52 3.21 -5.34 8.85
N ARG A 53 2.70 -4.20 8.33
CA ARG A 53 2.14 -4.11 6.99
C ARG A 53 2.10 -2.68 6.48
N MET A 54 1.87 -2.55 5.18
CA MET A 54 1.37 -1.32 4.59
C MET A 54 -0.16 -1.36 4.51
N ILE A 55 -0.78 -0.21 4.75
CA ILE A 55 -2.22 0.00 4.62
C ILE A 55 -2.45 1.27 3.79
N PHE A 56 -3.22 1.16 2.72
CA PHE A 56 -3.79 2.28 2.00
C PHE A 56 -5.27 2.41 2.35
N ASN A 57 -5.73 3.61 2.71
CA ASN A 57 -7.15 3.93 2.89
C ASN A 57 -7.58 4.96 1.85
N SER A 58 -8.65 4.65 1.12
CA SER A 58 -9.24 5.60 0.17
C SER A 58 -9.89 6.76 0.91
N LYS A 59 -9.77 7.96 0.34
CA LYS A 59 -10.42 9.17 0.84
C LYS A 59 -11.91 9.20 0.50
N SER A 60 -12.32 8.50 -0.57
CA SER A 60 -13.69 8.50 -1.05
C SER A 60 -14.42 7.24 -0.60
N VAL A 61 -15.48 7.41 0.20
CA VAL A 61 -16.37 6.30 0.60
C VAL A 61 -17.15 5.68 -0.57
N LYS A 62 -17.13 6.33 -1.74
CA LYS A 62 -17.76 5.83 -2.98
C LYS A 62 -16.83 4.95 -3.82
N ASP A 63 -15.54 4.91 -3.48
CA ASP A 63 -14.58 4.05 -4.18
C ASP A 63 -14.87 2.58 -3.83
N PRO A 64 -15.00 1.66 -4.81
CA PRO A 64 -15.11 0.23 -4.50
C PRO A 64 -13.95 -0.28 -3.64
N MET A 65 -12.77 0.34 -3.74
CA MET A 65 -11.62 0.10 -2.87
C MET A 65 -11.61 1.11 -1.73
N GLN A 66 -12.00 0.67 -0.53
CA GLN A 66 -11.99 1.46 0.70
C GLN A 66 -10.68 1.32 1.49
N SER A 67 -10.14 0.09 1.59
CA SER A 67 -8.78 -0.13 2.09
C SER A 67 -8.03 -1.20 1.32
N PHE A 68 -6.72 -1.09 1.18
CA PHE A 68 -5.86 -2.16 0.67
C PHE A 68 -4.70 -2.34 1.64
N SER A 69 -4.54 -3.54 2.18
CA SER A 69 -3.52 -3.80 3.20
C SER A 69 -2.79 -5.12 2.97
N PHE A 70 -1.48 -5.13 3.15
CA PHE A 70 -0.66 -6.32 2.93
C PHE A 70 0.57 -6.38 3.84
N PRO A 71 0.88 -7.57 4.40
CA PRO A 71 2.11 -7.77 5.17
C PRO A 71 3.32 -7.74 4.25
N PHE A 72 4.49 -7.38 4.79
CA PHE A 72 5.71 -7.24 4.01
C PHE A 72 6.16 -8.56 3.35
N VAL A 73 5.83 -9.71 3.94
CA VAL A 73 6.11 -11.04 3.35
C VAL A 73 5.40 -11.30 2.02
N ALA A 74 4.29 -10.60 1.77
CA ALA A 74 3.54 -10.73 0.53
C ALA A 74 4.01 -9.74 -0.55
N MET A 75 4.92 -8.85 -0.21
CA MET A 75 5.43 -7.79 -1.07
C MET A 75 6.75 -8.23 -1.70
N ARG A 76 6.96 -7.85 -2.96
CA ARG A 76 8.22 -8.07 -3.66
C ARG A 76 8.49 -6.98 -4.69
N SER A 77 9.75 -6.86 -5.09
CA SER A 77 10.19 -5.99 -6.18
C SER A 77 9.81 -4.52 -5.92
N VAL A 78 10.05 -4.06 -4.69
CA VAL A 78 9.76 -2.67 -4.31
C VAL A 78 10.83 -1.74 -4.85
N GLU A 79 10.40 -0.73 -5.59
CA GLU A 79 11.29 0.24 -6.22
C GLU A 79 10.78 1.65 -5.96
N LEU A 80 11.65 2.50 -5.41
CA LEU A 80 11.42 3.94 -5.24
C LEU A 80 12.03 4.67 -6.43
N GLU A 81 11.19 5.42 -7.15
CA GLU A 81 11.56 6.19 -8.33
C GLU A 81 11.50 7.68 -8.02
N GLN A 82 12.61 8.37 -8.29
CA GLN A 82 12.80 9.81 -8.04
C GLN A 82 13.11 10.53 -9.36
N PRO A 83 12.09 10.78 -10.19
CA PRO A 83 12.30 11.43 -11.48
C PRO A 83 12.72 12.89 -11.29
N MET A 84 13.58 13.38 -12.19
CA MET A 84 13.98 14.80 -12.24
C MET A 84 12.76 15.75 -12.40
N PHE A 85 11.71 15.26 -13.06
CA PHE A 85 10.46 15.99 -13.28
C PHE A 85 9.26 15.13 -12.86
N GLY A 86 8.31 15.74 -12.17
CA GLY A 86 7.11 15.06 -11.67
C GLY A 86 7.24 14.58 -10.22
N ALA A 87 6.27 13.81 -9.78
CA ALA A 87 6.19 13.33 -8.40
C ALA A 87 6.94 12.01 -8.23
N ASN A 88 7.61 11.86 -7.08
CA ASN A 88 8.21 10.59 -6.67
C ASN A 88 7.13 9.52 -6.53
N TYR A 89 7.47 8.29 -6.89
CA TYR A 89 6.54 7.18 -6.78
C TYR A 89 7.23 5.89 -6.33
N LEU A 90 6.47 5.05 -5.63
CA LEU A 90 6.86 3.72 -5.23
C LEU A 90 6.05 2.72 -6.06
N LYS A 91 6.71 1.71 -6.61
CA LYS A 91 6.02 0.60 -7.30
C LYS A 91 6.45 -0.73 -6.68
N GLY A 92 5.59 -1.72 -6.81
CA GLY A 92 5.89 -3.06 -6.30
C GLY A 92 4.83 -4.07 -6.71
N VAL A 93 5.07 -5.32 -6.33
CA VAL A 93 4.15 -6.43 -6.58
C VAL A 93 3.71 -7.02 -5.24
N VAL A 94 2.43 -7.35 -5.16
CA VAL A 94 1.83 -7.97 -3.98
C VAL A 94 1.18 -9.28 -4.39
N ARG A 95 1.57 -10.38 -3.75
CA ARG A 95 0.99 -11.71 -3.96
C ARG A 95 -0.19 -11.92 -3.02
N ALA A 96 -1.35 -12.26 -3.58
CA ALA A 96 -2.56 -12.56 -2.83
C ALA A 96 -2.29 -13.59 -1.72
N GLN A 97 -2.82 -13.30 -0.53
CA GLN A 97 -2.84 -14.24 0.58
C GLN A 97 -4.20 -14.95 0.63
N PRO A 98 -4.30 -16.12 1.28
CA PRO A 98 -5.59 -16.75 1.56
C PRO A 98 -6.57 -15.75 2.18
N ASN A 99 -7.80 -15.72 1.66
CA ASN A 99 -8.86 -14.80 2.08
C ASN A 99 -8.52 -13.29 1.95
N GLY A 100 -7.58 -12.93 1.07
CA GLY A 100 -7.11 -11.56 0.89
C GLY A 100 -8.01 -10.65 0.03
N GLY A 101 -9.08 -11.18 -0.56
CA GLY A 101 -10.03 -10.43 -1.39
C GLY A 101 -9.67 -10.32 -2.87
N PHE A 102 -8.58 -10.95 -3.31
CA PHE A 102 -8.22 -11.11 -4.73
C PHE A 102 -7.34 -12.36 -4.92
N VAL A 103 -7.08 -12.74 -6.18
CA VAL A 103 -6.32 -13.96 -6.53
C VAL A 103 -5.09 -13.61 -7.37
N GLY A 104 -4.02 -14.38 -7.21
CA GLY A 104 -2.79 -14.23 -7.99
C GLY A 104 -1.94 -13.09 -7.44
N GLU A 105 -1.59 -12.13 -8.30
CA GLU A 105 -0.73 -11.01 -7.94
C GLU A 105 -1.28 -9.70 -8.49
N VAL A 106 -0.94 -8.62 -7.82
CA VAL A 106 -1.27 -7.27 -8.28
C VAL A 106 -0.02 -6.41 -8.24
N LYS A 107 0.22 -5.65 -9.30
CA LYS A 107 1.23 -4.60 -9.28
C LYS A 107 0.58 -3.31 -8.80
N PHE A 108 1.28 -2.55 -7.97
CA PHE A 108 0.80 -1.26 -7.51
C PHE A 108 1.79 -0.15 -7.86
N LYS A 109 1.26 1.08 -7.96
CA LYS A 109 2.04 2.31 -8.03
C LYS A 109 1.45 3.34 -7.06
N LEU A 110 2.29 3.90 -6.20
CA LEU A 110 1.96 4.93 -5.21
C LEU A 110 2.67 6.22 -5.60
N THR A 111 1.93 7.24 -5.99
CA THR A 111 2.49 8.55 -6.38
C THR A 111 2.26 9.57 -5.27
N PHE A 112 3.36 10.13 -4.75
CA PHE A 112 3.37 10.99 -3.57
C PHE A 112 3.34 12.47 -4.00
N LYS A 113 2.18 13.12 -3.86
CA LYS A 113 1.98 14.49 -4.36
C LYS A 113 2.52 15.59 -3.46
N HIS A 114 2.74 15.31 -2.18
CA HIS A 114 3.10 16.31 -1.16
C HIS A 114 4.37 15.95 -0.36
N GLY A 115 5.28 15.17 -0.97
CA GLY A 115 6.48 14.68 -0.28
C GLY A 115 6.26 13.38 0.49
N GLY A 116 7.21 13.01 1.36
CA GLY A 116 7.19 11.78 2.16
C GLY A 116 7.62 10.50 1.42
N ALA A 117 7.74 10.55 0.08
CA ALA A 117 8.07 9.38 -0.74
C ALA A 117 9.38 8.69 -0.36
N ILE A 118 10.42 9.47 -0.04
CA ILE A 118 11.76 8.96 0.21
C ILE A 118 11.78 8.18 1.53
N GLU A 119 11.33 8.81 2.61
CA GLU A 119 11.27 8.18 3.94
C GLU A 119 10.35 6.95 3.92
N PHE A 120 9.14 7.08 3.35
CA PHE A 120 8.20 5.98 3.25
C PHE A 120 8.74 4.84 2.38
N GLY A 121 9.33 5.17 1.23
CA GLY A 121 9.91 4.19 0.30
C GLY A 121 11.11 3.46 0.89
N GLN A 122 12.02 4.17 1.56
CA GLN A 122 13.17 3.56 2.24
C GLN A 122 12.73 2.64 3.38
N ALA A 123 11.72 3.04 4.16
CA ALA A 123 11.17 2.22 5.23
C ALA A 123 10.51 0.94 4.67
N MET A 124 9.72 1.04 3.58
CA MET A 124 9.14 -0.11 2.88
C MET A 124 10.20 -1.09 2.34
N ILE A 125 11.25 -0.58 1.69
CA ILE A 125 12.35 -1.40 1.15
C ILE A 125 13.11 -2.10 2.29
N THR A 126 13.31 -1.41 3.42
CA THR A 126 13.94 -2.00 4.60
C THR A 126 13.09 -3.13 5.17
N ALA A 127 11.77 -2.93 5.28
CA ALA A 127 10.84 -3.95 5.76
C ALA A 127 10.77 -5.17 4.83
N GLU A 128 10.80 -4.97 3.51
CA GLU A 128 10.93 -6.06 2.52
C GLU A 128 12.19 -6.89 2.78
N LYS A 129 13.36 -6.23 2.87
CA LYS A 129 14.65 -6.88 3.08
C LYS A 129 14.73 -7.66 4.39
N MET A 130 14.17 -7.12 5.47
CA MET A 130 14.12 -7.80 6.77
C MET A 130 13.27 -9.07 6.70
N THR A 131 12.20 -9.05 5.92
CA THR A 131 11.30 -10.21 5.79
C THR A 131 11.92 -11.30 4.90
N THR A 132 12.61 -10.93 3.82
CA THR A 132 13.29 -11.89 2.93
C THR A 132 14.48 -12.58 3.60
N ARG A 133 15.13 -11.94 4.57
CA ARG A 133 16.26 -12.55 5.31
C ARG A 133 15.86 -13.63 6.32
N GLY A 134 14.58 -13.71 6.66
CA GLY A 134 14.04 -14.69 7.61
C GLY A 134 13.50 -15.98 6.99
N ASN A 135 13.54 -16.09 5.66
CA ASN A 135 13.15 -17.27 4.88
C ASN A 135 14.38 -17.85 4.16
#